data_AF-A0A0F9FSM4-F1
#
_entry.id   AF-A0A0F9FSM4-F1
#
_cell.length_a   1.000
_cell.length_b   1.000
_cell.length_c   1.000
_cell.angle_alpha   90.00
_cell.angle_beta   90.00
_cell.angle_gamma   90.00
#
_symmetry.space_group_name_H-M   'P 1'
#
loop_
_entity.id
_entity.type
_entity.pdbx_description
1 polymer ?
#
loop_
_entity_poly.entity_id
_entity_poly.type
_entity_poly.pdbx_seq_one_letter_code
_entity_poly.pdbx_strand_id
1 'polypeptide(L)' 'MIKSYITTYQDFRDWVTSLTGDKLSLDTETTDLNYFKLRMRGFSLCDGQKACYVNVWE' A
#
# COMPACT_ATOMS: atom_id res chain seq x y z
N MET A 1 15.55 3.02 -7.03
CA MET A 1 14.55 4.11 -6.95
C MET A 1 13.35 3.54 -6.25
N ILE A 2 12.89 4.15 -5.15
CA ILE A 2 11.70 3.67 -4.43
C ILE A 2 10.46 4.00 -5.26
N LYS A 3 9.61 3.00 -5.54
CA LYS A 3 8.37 3.20 -6.32
C LYS A 3 7.22 3.65 -5.42
N SER A 4 6.38 4.53 -5.94
CA SER A 4 5.12 4.94 -5.30
C SER A 4 3.92 4.11 -5.77
N TYR A 5 4.06 3.33 -6.84
CA TYR A 5 3.07 2.36 -7.29
C TYR A 5 3.71 0.98 -7.32
N ILE A 6 3.17 0.06 -6.52
CA ILE A 6 3.78 -1.23 -6.19
C ILE A 6 2.86 -2.34 -6.71
N THR A 7 3.38 -3.13 -7.64
CA THR A 7 2.68 -4.29 -8.24
C THR A 7 3.44 -5.60 -8.01
N THR A 8 4.61 -5.56 -7.39
CA THR A 8 5.43 -6.74 -7.12
C THR A 8 5.83 -6.83 -5.66
N TYR A 9 6.04 -8.06 -5.18
CA TYR A 9 6.54 -8.30 -3.83
C TYR A 9 7.92 -7.65 -3.60
N GLN A 10 8.80 -7.66 -4.60
CA GLN A 10 10.13 -7.07 -4.48
C GLN A 10 10.05 -5.55 -4.28
N ASP A 11 9.23 -4.86 -5.06
CA ASP A 11 9.03 -3.42 -4.90
C ASP A 11 8.43 -3.09 -3.52
N PHE A 12 7.52 -3.94 -3.02
CA PHE A 12 6.96 -3.78 -1.67
C PHE A 12 8.03 -3.94 -0.58
N ARG A 13 8.86 -4.98 -0.69
CA ARG A 13 9.97 -5.23 0.23
C ARG A 13 10.97 -4.06 0.23
N ASP A 14 11.32 -3.55 -0.94
CA ASP A 14 12.23 -2.42 -1.08
C ASP A 14 11.65 -1.15 -0.43
N TRP A 15 10.33 -0.93 -0.57
CA TRP A 15 9.67 0.20 0.09
C TRP A 15 9.67 0.05 1.62
N VAL A 16 9.26 -1.10 2.15
CA VAL A 16 9.20 -1.37 3.60
C VAL A 16 10.59 -1.29 4.25
N THR A 17 11.62 -1.84 3.60
CA THR A 17 13.01 -1.77 4.13
C THR A 17 13.60 -0.37 4.10
N SER A 18 13.02 0.55 3.33
CA SER A 18 13.44 1.95 3.28
C SER A 18 12.76 2.84 4.33
N LEU A 19 11.87 2.29 5.17
CA LEU A 19 11.19 3.03 6.23
C LEU A 19 12.20 3.52 7.28
N THR A 20 12.08 4.78 7.68
CA THR A 20 12.96 5.42 8.67
C THR A 20 12.25 5.71 10.00
N GLY A 21 10.92 5.58 10.04
CA GLY A 21 10.10 5.84 11.22
C GLY A 21 9.53 4.55 11.85
N ASP A 22 8.94 4.71 13.04
CA ASP A 22 8.25 3.67 13.81
C ASP A 22 6.73 3.66 13.59
N LYS A 23 6.22 4.61 12.78
CA LYS A 23 4.79 4.82 12.54
C LYS A 23 4.48 4.89 11.05
N LEU A 24 3.25 4.51 10.74
CA LEU A 24 2.73 4.35 9.40
C LEU A 24 1.22 4.67 9.43
N SER A 25 0.74 5.42 8.44
CA SER A 25 -0.69 5.44 8.12
C SER A 25 -1.01 4.40 7.04
N LEU A 26 -2.10 3.66 7.23
CA LEU A 26 -2.63 2.67 6.30
C LEU A 26 -4.04 3.09 5.88
N ASP A 27 -4.30 3.03 4.58
CA ASP A 27 -5.63 3.19 4.01
C ASP A 27 -5.91 2.07 3.00
N THR A 28 -7.15 1.61 2.86
CA THR A 28 -7.49 0.45 2.04
C THR A 28 -8.50 0.79 0.96
N GLU A 29 -8.25 0.32 -0.26
CA GLU A 29 -9.18 0.47 -1.37
C GLU A 29 -9.93 -0.82 -1.63
N THR A 30 -11.24 -0.69 -1.85
CA THR A 30 -12.16 -1.84 -1.95
C THR A 30 -13.05 -1.76 -3.18
N THR A 31 -13.65 -2.89 -3.53
CA THR A 31 -14.54 -3.03 -4.70
C THR A 31 -15.85 -2.30 -4.62
N ASP A 32 -16.36 -2.13 -3.41
CA ASP A 32 -17.76 -1.89 -3.13
C ASP A 32 -17.84 -1.08 -1.84
N LEU A 33 -18.97 -0.44 -1.58
CA LEU A 33 -19.23 0.24 -0.32
C LEU A 33 -20.00 -0.68 0.65
N ASN A 34 -20.62 -1.74 0.13
CA ASN A 34 -21.30 -2.74 0.93
C ASN A 34 -20.29 -3.69 1.58
N TYR A 35 -20.26 -3.67 2.92
CA TYR A 35 -19.35 -4.46 3.74
C TYR A 35 -19.30 -5.95 3.36
N PHE A 36 -20.45 -6.54 3.05
CA PHE A 36 -20.54 -7.97 2.71
C PHE A 36 -20.05 -8.32 1.30
N LYS A 37 -19.79 -7.31 0.48
CA LYS A 37 -19.28 -7.45 -0.90
C LYS A 37 -17.83 -6.96 -1.05
N LEU A 38 -17.20 -6.54 0.04
CA LEU A 38 -15.85 -6.00 0.00
C LEU A 38 -14.85 -7.07 -0.45
N ARG A 39 -14.08 -6.70 -1.47
CA ARG A 39 -12.82 -7.34 -1.82
C ARG A 39 -11.76 -6.23 -1.88
N MET A 40 -10.58 -6.54 -1.38
CA MET A 40 -9.45 -5.62 -1.39
C MET A 40 -8.95 -5.41 -2.83
N ARG A 41 -8.83 -4.16 -3.27
CA ARG A 41 -8.15 -3.81 -4.52
C ARG A 41 -6.68 -3.49 -4.31
N GLY A 42 -6.40 -2.83 -3.20
CA GLY A 42 -5.08 -2.32 -2.86
C GLY A 42 -5.11 -1.60 -1.54
N PHE A 43 -3.97 -1.05 -1.17
CA PHE A 43 -3.84 -0.24 0.03
C PHE A 43 -2.74 0.81 -0.13
N SER A 44 -2.91 1.94 0.55
CA SER A 44 -1.96 3.04 0.59
C SER A 44 -1.21 3.04 1.92
N LEU A 45 0.09 3.29 1.85
CA LEU A 45 0.99 3.42 3.00
C LEU A 45 1.65 4.80 2.97
N CYS A 46 1.84 5.43 4.13
CA CYS A 46 2.65 6.65 4.26
C CYS A 46 3.42 6.66 5.59
N ASP A 47 4.71 7.01 5.54
CA ASP A 47 5.61 7.10 6.71
C ASP A 47 5.85 8.54 7.17
N GLY A 48 5.10 9.50 6.62
CA GLY A 48 5.27 10.94 6.84
C GLY A 48 6.30 11.62 5.93
N GLN A 49 7.08 10.86 5.16
CA GLN A 49 8.04 11.39 4.17
C GLN A 49 7.69 10.96 2.74
N LYS A 50 7.23 9.72 2.58
CA LYS A 50 6.85 9.11 1.31
C LYS A 50 5.55 8.32 1.46
N ALA A 51 4.84 8.21 0.34
CA ALA A 51 3.66 7.38 0.24
C ALA A 51 3.80 6.38 -0.93
N CYS A 52 3.13 5.24 -0.81
CA CYS A 52 2.93 4.33 -1.93
C CYS A 52 1.52 3.76 -1.95
N TYR A 53 1.08 3.36 -3.13
CA TYR A 53 -0.08 2.51 -3.35
C TYR A 53 0.39 1.10 -3.74
N VAL A 54 -0.11 0.09 -3.03
CA VAL A 54 0.12 -1.32 -3.32
C VAL A 54 -1.12 -1.88 -3.98
N ASN A 55 -1.00 -2.26 -5.26
CA ASN A 55 -2.05 -2.97 -5.97
C ASN A 55 -1.98 -4.46 -5.61
N VAL A 56 -3.08 -5.03 -5.11
CA VAL A 56 -3.17 -6.46 -4.76
C VAL A 56 -4.08 -7.25 -5.71
N TRP A 57 -4.65 -6.59 -6.71
CA TRP A 57 -5.64 -7.18 -7.60
C TRP A 57 -5.13 -7.46 -9.02
N GLU A 58 -3.87 -7.14 -9.31
CA GLU A 58 -3.18 -7.61 -10.52
C GLU A 58 -2.64 -9.03 -10.33
#